data_AF-A0A7L5JM55-F1
#
_entry.id   AF-A0A7L5JM55-F1
#
_cell.length_a   1.000
_cell.length_b   1.000
_cell.length_c   1.000
_cell.angle_alpha   90.00
_cell.angle_beta   90.00
_cell.angle_gamma   90.00
#
_symmetry.space_group_name_H-M   'P 1'
#
loop_
_entity.id
_entity.type
_entity.pdbx_description
1 polymer ?
#
loop_
_entity_poly.entity_id
_entity_poly.type
_entity_poly.pdbx_seq_one_letter_code
_entity_poly.pdbx_strand_id
1 'polypeptide(L)'
;MDNLSIIIITFTVVIFLYLLYKGLKSVYQDFKNIYYFKIKNYFIKKKQEQYSEKKKIIGIGGGGSNIVEYLANQYESLIINSDKRALEQKKVKNKIYLKKPDNLGCGSNEKCGFSLITEDVLNQIDNFINENLSITLIATLGGGVGSGSTKAIAEYLSNKNIIVKCILVKPFSWEGSKKSNRANETIDFLKQLKNVSIIEIENDELKSFEHLSMKESFNLLNNKINLMI
;
A
#
# COMPACT_ATOMS: atom_id res chain seq x y z
N MET A 1 28.83 33.29 -42.23
CA MET A 1 27.65 32.43 -42.02
C MET A 1 27.54 32.20 -40.54
N ASP A 2 26.46 32.66 -39.92
CA ASP A 2 26.33 32.60 -38.47
C ASP A 2 26.00 31.16 -38.05
N ASN A 3 26.35 30.78 -36.82
CA ASN A 3 26.18 29.40 -36.33
C ASN A 3 24.74 28.89 -36.49
N LEU A 4 23.74 29.78 -36.42
CA LEU A 4 22.33 29.45 -36.65
C LEU A 4 22.07 29.05 -38.10
N SER A 5 22.67 29.74 -39.07
CA SER A 5 22.54 29.45 -40.50
C SER A 5 23.10 28.07 -40.85
N ILE A 6 24.27 27.73 -40.27
CA ILE A 6 24.89 26.41 -40.45
C ILE A 6 23.97 25.31 -39.91
N ILE A 7 23.47 25.46 -38.68
CA ILE A 7 22.58 24.47 -38.05
C ILE A 7 21.31 24.24 -38.88
N ILE A 8 20.67 25.30 -39.36
CA ILE A 8 19.44 25.20 -40.17
C ILE A 8 19.70 24.44 -41.46
N ILE A 9 20.80 24.76 -42.17
CA ILE A 9 21.15 24.08 -43.42
C ILE A 9 21.45 22.61 -43.17
N THR A 10 22.26 22.29 -42.16
CA THR A 10 22.59 20.89 -41.83
C THR A 10 21.35 20.09 -41.47
N PHE A 11 20.45 20.65 -40.65
CA PHE A 11 19.21 19.98 -40.25
C PHE A 11 18.26 19.76 -41.43
N THR A 12 18.16 20.75 -42.34
CA THR A 12 17.33 20.67 -43.54
C THR A 12 17.83 19.59 -44.50
N VAL A 13 19.14 19.52 -44.74
CA VAL A 13 19.75 18.49 -45.59
C VAL A 13 19.56 17.09 -45.01
N VAL A 14 19.72 16.93 -43.69
CA VAL A 14 19.51 15.63 -43.02
C VAL A 14 18.06 15.16 -43.12
N ILE A 15 17.09 16.06 -42.89
CA ILE A 15 15.66 15.73 -43.04
C ILE A 15 15.34 15.37 -44.50
N PHE A 16 15.87 16.12 -45.46
CA PHE A 16 15.61 15.88 -46.88
C PHE A 16 16.17 14.54 -47.35
N LEU A 17 17.42 14.20 -46.97
CA LEU A 17 18.01 12.88 -47.24
C LEU A 17 17.23 11.75 -46.57
N TYR A 18 16.75 11.97 -45.35
CA TYR A 18 15.94 11.00 -44.62
C TYR A 18 14.57 10.77 -45.29
N LEU A 19 13.93 11.84 -45.79
CA LEU A 19 12.69 11.76 -46.56
C LEU A 19 12.87 11.04 -47.90
N LEU A 20 13.97 11.27 -48.61
CA LEU A 20 14.31 10.56 -49.84
C LEU A 20 14.54 9.06 -49.58
N TYR A 21 15.21 8.72 -48.47
CA TYR A 21 15.53 7.33 -48.12
C TYR A 21 14.30 6.52 -47.66
N LYS A 22 13.41 7.11 -46.85
CA LYS A 22 12.28 6.38 -46.24
C LYS A 22 10.90 6.72 -46.78
N GLY A 23 10.73 7.84 -47.48
CA GLY A 23 9.44 8.34 -47.92
C GLY A 23 8.60 8.98 -46.80
N LEU A 24 7.76 9.96 -47.17
CA LEU A 24 7.03 10.83 -46.24
C LEU A 24 6.20 10.08 -45.17
N LYS A 25 5.53 9.00 -45.58
CA LYS A 25 4.63 8.21 -44.72
C LYS A 25 5.38 7.45 -43.62
N SER A 26 6.57 6.96 -43.95
CA SER A 26 7.45 6.26 -43.01
C SER A 26 8.05 7.22 -41.98
N VAL A 27 8.50 8.39 -42.44
CA VAL A 27 9.02 9.46 -41.57
C VAL A 27 7.95 9.97 -40.60
N TYR A 28 6.71 10.17 -41.07
CA TYR A 28 5.59 10.55 -40.20
C TYR A 28 5.34 9.51 -39.09
N GLN A 29 5.42 8.22 -39.43
CA GLN A 29 5.18 7.15 -38.46
C GLN A 29 6.31 7.04 -37.44
N ASP A 30 7.57 7.20 -37.87
CA ASP A 30 8.73 7.26 -36.98
C ASP A 30 8.62 8.45 -36.01
N PHE A 31 8.23 9.64 -36.49
CA PHE A 31 7.98 10.80 -35.63
C PHE A 31 6.85 10.56 -34.63
N LYS A 32 5.71 10.02 -35.08
CA LYS A 32 4.56 9.70 -34.21
C LYS A 32 4.95 8.72 -33.10
N ASN A 33 5.75 7.70 -33.43
CA ASN A 33 6.24 6.73 -32.47
C ASN A 33 7.20 7.35 -31.46
N ILE A 34 8.15 8.18 -31.90
CA ILE A 34 9.08 8.89 -31.00
C ILE A 34 8.32 9.83 -30.07
N TYR A 35 7.36 10.59 -30.59
CA TYR A 35 6.59 11.54 -29.81
C TYR A 35 5.69 10.83 -28.80
N TYR A 36 5.01 9.75 -29.22
CA TYR A 36 4.24 8.89 -28.32
C TYR A 36 5.12 8.28 -27.23
N PHE A 37 6.30 7.77 -27.58
CA PHE A 37 7.24 7.20 -26.61
C PHE A 37 7.76 8.25 -25.62
N LYS A 38 8.11 9.46 -26.09
CA LYS A 38 8.52 10.57 -25.23
C LYS A 38 7.40 11.01 -24.29
N ILE A 39 6.18 11.18 -24.80
CA ILE A 39 5.01 11.57 -23.99
C ILE A 39 4.70 10.48 -22.96
N LYS A 40 4.66 9.20 -23.38
CA LYS A 40 4.43 8.07 -22.48
C LYS A 40 5.49 8.02 -21.39
N ASN A 41 6.76 8.18 -21.73
CA ASN A 41 7.85 8.20 -20.74
C ASN A 41 7.82 9.43 -19.84
N TYR A 42 7.42 10.60 -20.36
CA TYR A 42 7.21 11.79 -19.54
C TYR A 42 6.12 11.55 -18.50
N PHE A 43 4.98 10.97 -18.88
CA PHE A 43 3.92 10.62 -17.94
C PHE A 43 4.35 9.52 -16.95
N ILE A 44 5.09 8.50 -17.40
CA ILE A 44 5.66 7.47 -16.51
C ILE A 44 6.61 8.11 -15.49
N LYS A 45 7.53 8.96 -15.95
CA LYS A 45 8.52 9.62 -15.10
C LYS A 45 7.87 10.59 -14.12
N LYS A 46 6.90 11.38 -14.57
CA LYS A 46 6.12 12.30 -13.72
C LYS A 46 5.30 11.53 -12.68
N LYS A 47 4.72 10.38 -13.06
CA LYS A 47 4.05 9.48 -12.13
C LYS A 47 5.03 8.89 -11.11
N GLN A 48 6.24 8.50 -11.51
CA GLN A 48 7.31 8.02 -10.62
C GLN A 48 7.86 9.09 -9.68
N GLU A 49 8.04 10.33 -10.14
CA GLU A 49 8.47 11.47 -9.32
C GLU A 49 7.40 11.86 -8.29
N GLN A 50 6.11 11.71 -8.62
CA GLN A 50 4.99 11.84 -7.68
C GLN A 50 4.99 10.74 -6.59
N TYR A 51 5.62 9.58 -6.84
CA TYR A 51 5.84 8.49 -5.86
C TYR A 51 7.17 8.61 -5.10
N SER A 52 7.89 9.73 -5.20
CA SER A 52 9.13 9.95 -4.44
C SER A 52 8.90 10.29 -2.96
N GLU A 53 7.64 10.50 -2.54
CA GLU A 53 7.28 10.47 -1.12
C GLU A 53 7.46 9.05 -0.55
N LYS A 54 7.98 8.94 0.68
CA LYS A 54 8.02 7.66 1.40
C LYS A 54 6.63 7.04 1.40
N LYS A 55 6.48 5.86 0.80
CA LYS A 55 5.20 5.12 0.81
C LYS A 55 4.68 5.05 2.25
N LYS A 56 3.42 5.43 2.45
CA LYS A 56 2.77 5.42 3.76
C LYS A 56 2.16 4.06 4.06
N ILE A 57 2.49 3.52 5.22
CA ILE A 57 1.99 2.23 5.69
C ILE A 57 1.23 2.39 7.01
N ILE A 58 0.11 1.70 7.13
CA ILE A 58 -0.73 1.71 8.34
C ILE A 58 -0.86 0.28 8.87
N GLY A 59 -0.36 0.04 10.08
CA GLY A 59 -0.42 -1.25 10.76
C GLY A 59 -1.62 -1.30 11.69
N ILE A 60 -2.55 -2.23 11.46
CA ILE A 60 -3.83 -2.29 12.19
C ILE A 60 -3.87 -3.52 13.09
N GLY A 61 -4.20 -3.30 14.37
CA GLY A 61 -4.21 -4.34 15.41
C GLY A 61 -2.81 -4.79 15.83
N GLY A 62 -2.73 -5.79 16.71
CA GLY A 62 -1.46 -6.22 17.30
C GLY A 62 -0.44 -6.73 16.28
N GLY A 63 -0.83 -7.69 15.43
CA GLY A 63 0.07 -8.25 14.41
C GLY A 63 0.46 -7.23 13.34
N GLY A 64 -0.49 -6.45 12.84
CA GLY A 64 -0.22 -5.35 11.90
C GLY A 64 0.74 -4.31 12.47
N SER A 65 0.57 -3.95 13.75
CA SER A 65 1.48 -3.02 14.45
C SER A 65 2.90 -3.59 14.58
N ASN A 66 3.06 -4.90 14.80
CA ASN A 66 4.37 -5.56 14.85
C ASN A 66 5.08 -5.51 13.50
N ILE A 67 4.35 -5.83 12.42
CA ILE A 67 4.90 -5.82 11.06
C ILE A 67 5.32 -4.40 10.67
N VAL A 68 4.47 -3.40 10.92
CA VAL A 68 4.79 -2.01 10.59
C VAL A 68 5.93 -1.46 11.44
N GLU A 69 6.03 -1.82 12.71
CA GLU A 69 7.19 -1.46 13.54
C GLU A 69 8.50 -1.98 12.95
N TYR A 70 8.51 -3.23 12.46
CA TYR A 70 9.69 -3.81 11.80
C TYR A 70 10.09 -3.01 10.55
N LEU A 71 9.11 -2.49 9.81
CA LEU A 71 9.29 -1.76 8.56
C LEU A 71 9.48 -0.25 8.74
N ALA A 72 9.36 0.27 9.96
CA ALA A 72 9.26 1.71 10.25
C ALA A 72 10.48 2.54 9.82
N ASN A 73 11.65 1.93 9.65
CA ASN A 73 12.85 2.61 9.16
C ASN A 73 12.80 2.90 7.65
N GLN A 74 12.00 2.15 6.89
CA GLN A 74 11.92 2.22 5.42
C GLN A 74 10.73 3.04 4.93
N TYR A 75 9.68 3.15 5.76
CA TYR A 75 8.40 3.75 5.37
C TYR A 75 7.91 4.78 6.38
N GLU A 76 7.14 5.76 5.91
CA GLU A 76 6.38 6.60 6.83
C GLU A 76 5.22 5.77 7.40
N SER A 77 5.23 5.62 8.72
CA SER A 77 4.49 4.55 9.39
C SER A 77 3.51 5.10 10.42
N LEU A 78 2.31 4.53 10.42
CA LEU A 78 1.27 4.72 11.43
C LEU A 78 0.85 3.35 11.97
N ILE A 79 0.64 3.24 13.28
CA ILE A 79 0.06 2.04 13.89
C ILE A 79 -1.23 2.37 14.64
N ILE A 80 -2.21 1.46 14.57
CA ILE A 80 -3.54 1.64 15.13
C ILE A 80 -3.90 0.41 15.96
N ASN A 81 -4.18 0.59 17.24
CA ASN A 81 -4.52 -0.53 18.13
C ASN A 81 -5.45 -0.10 19.29
N SER A 82 -6.25 -1.04 19.80
CA SER A 82 -7.09 -0.84 21.00
C SER A 82 -6.40 -1.26 22.29
N ASP A 83 -5.23 -1.91 22.22
CA ASP A 83 -4.40 -2.22 23.39
C ASP A 83 -3.39 -1.09 23.61
N LYS A 84 -3.66 -0.26 24.62
CA LYS A 84 -2.83 0.91 24.95
C LYS A 84 -1.41 0.51 25.33
N ARG A 85 -1.24 -0.55 26.12
CA ARG A 85 0.07 -1.00 26.60
C ARG A 85 0.92 -1.49 25.42
N ALA A 86 0.32 -2.32 24.56
CA ALA A 86 0.99 -2.82 23.38
C ALA A 86 1.38 -1.69 22.42
N LEU A 87 0.55 -0.65 22.31
CA LEU A 87 0.79 0.53 21.45
C LEU A 87 1.92 1.42 21.99
N GLU A 88 1.94 1.69 23.30
CA GLU A 88 2.93 2.55 23.95
C GLU A 88 4.35 1.98 23.83
N GLN A 89 4.51 0.66 23.93
CA GLN A 89 5.81 -0.02 23.82
C GLN A 89 6.45 0.06 22.43
N LYS A 90 5.69 0.42 21.39
CA LYS A 90 6.18 0.48 20.00
C LYS A 90 7.10 1.66 19.75
N LYS A 91 8.11 1.47 18.89
CA LYS A 91 9.05 2.53 18.50
C LYS A 91 8.60 3.38 17.31
N VAL A 92 7.36 3.16 16.82
CA VAL A 92 6.78 3.92 15.71
C VAL A 92 6.36 5.33 16.18
N LYS A 93 6.66 6.37 15.39
CA LYS A 93 6.35 7.77 15.74
C LYS A 93 4.84 8.05 15.78
N ASN A 94 4.12 7.70 14.73
CA ASN A 94 2.68 7.97 14.62
C ASN A 94 1.90 6.77 15.16
N LYS A 95 1.01 7.01 16.12
CA LYS A 95 0.21 5.99 16.79
C LYS A 95 -1.19 6.51 17.04
N ILE A 96 -2.21 5.70 16.74
CA ILE A 96 -3.59 6.00 17.10
C ILE A 96 -4.08 4.93 18.08
N TYR A 97 -4.51 5.40 19.25
CA TYR A 97 -5.15 4.56 20.25
C TYR A 97 -6.66 4.51 20.00
N LEU A 98 -7.19 3.32 19.71
CA LEU A 98 -8.61 3.08 19.59
C LEU A 98 -9.21 2.91 20.99
N LYS A 99 -9.63 4.03 21.60
CA LYS A 99 -10.17 4.06 22.95
C LYS A 99 -11.48 3.28 23.02
N LYS A 100 -11.53 2.30 23.92
CA LYS A 100 -12.76 1.56 24.26
C LYS A 100 -13.14 1.84 25.72
N PRO A 101 -14.41 2.08 26.05
CA PRO A 101 -14.83 2.53 27.40
C PRO A 101 -14.41 1.60 28.55
N ASP A 102 -14.38 0.30 28.31
CA ASP A 102 -14.03 -0.72 29.31
C ASP A 102 -12.53 -1.07 29.33
N ASN A 103 -11.69 -0.45 28.49
CA ASN A 103 -10.28 -0.77 28.28
C ASN A 103 -9.97 -2.24 27.94
N LEU A 104 -10.98 -3.04 27.62
CA LEU A 104 -10.82 -4.42 27.13
C LEU A 104 -10.80 -4.32 25.60
N GLY A 105 -9.73 -4.76 24.93
CA GLY A 105 -9.68 -4.74 23.47
C GLY A 105 -10.88 -5.45 22.81
N CYS A 106 -11.04 -5.35 21.50
CA CYS A 106 -12.22 -5.96 20.83
C CYS A 106 -12.23 -7.50 20.80
N GLY A 107 -11.19 -8.16 21.28
CA GLY A 107 -11.07 -9.62 21.29
C GLY A 107 -11.33 -10.20 19.89
N SER A 108 -12.40 -10.99 19.77
CA SER A 108 -12.86 -11.64 18.54
C SER A 108 -14.02 -10.93 17.83
N ASN A 109 -14.46 -9.77 18.32
CA ASN A 109 -15.64 -9.07 17.81
C ASN A 109 -15.25 -8.03 16.75
N GLU A 110 -15.50 -8.34 15.47
CA GLU A 110 -15.21 -7.43 14.36
C GLU A 110 -16.07 -6.16 14.38
N LYS A 111 -17.35 -6.28 14.76
CA LYS A 111 -18.25 -5.12 14.85
C LYS A 111 -17.72 -4.09 15.85
N CYS A 112 -17.15 -4.56 16.96
CA CYS A 112 -16.43 -3.70 17.90
C CYS A 112 -15.28 -2.96 17.21
N GLY A 113 -14.38 -3.68 16.51
CA GLY A 113 -13.23 -3.05 15.85
C GLY A 113 -13.63 -2.05 14.77
N PHE A 114 -14.71 -2.33 14.04
CA PHE A 114 -15.30 -1.42 13.08
C PHE A 114 -15.82 -0.14 13.77
N SER A 115 -16.61 -0.29 14.83
CA SER A 115 -17.21 0.83 15.56
C SER A 115 -16.20 1.73 16.29
N LEU A 116 -14.98 1.25 16.54
CA LEU A 116 -13.93 2.04 17.16
C LEU A 116 -13.29 3.06 16.19
N ILE A 117 -13.58 2.96 14.89
CA ILE A 117 -13.14 3.95 13.90
C ILE A 117 -14.14 5.11 13.91
N THR A 118 -13.94 6.01 14.86
CA THR A 118 -14.74 7.23 15.03
C THR A 118 -14.24 8.35 14.12
N GLU A 119 -15.00 9.43 13.99
CA GLU A 119 -14.61 10.63 13.25
C GLU A 119 -13.25 11.20 13.72
N ASP A 120 -13.00 11.23 15.03
CA ASP A 120 -11.70 11.64 15.59
C ASP A 120 -10.53 10.75 15.14
N VAL A 121 -10.78 9.45 14.97
CA VAL A 121 -9.78 8.51 14.45
C VAL A 121 -9.54 8.77 12.97
N LEU A 122 -10.60 9.00 12.19
CA LEU A 122 -10.51 9.34 10.77
C LEU A 122 -9.76 10.65 10.54
N ASN A 123 -9.98 11.67 11.38
CA ASN A 123 -9.25 12.94 11.34
C ASN A 123 -7.74 12.75 11.61
N GLN A 124 -7.38 11.87 12.55
CA GLN A 124 -5.97 11.53 12.79
C GLN A 124 -5.36 10.77 11.61
N ILE A 125 -6.12 9.88 10.96
CA ILE A 125 -5.68 9.19 9.73
C ILE A 125 -5.48 10.22 8.62
N ASP A 126 -6.39 11.18 8.46
CA ASP A 126 -6.27 12.25 7.46
C ASP A 126 -5.01 13.10 7.66
N ASN A 127 -4.74 13.50 8.90
CA ASN A 127 -3.50 14.21 9.26
C ASN A 127 -2.24 13.38 8.97
N PHE A 128 -2.34 12.06 9.05
CA PHE A 128 -1.22 11.18 8.72
C PHE A 128 -1.05 11.02 7.22
N ILE A 129 -2.12 10.81 6.45
CA ILE A 129 -2.04 10.56 5.01
C ILE A 129 -1.75 11.85 4.23
N ASN A 130 -2.23 13.02 4.68
CA ASN A 130 -2.14 14.29 3.97
C ASN A 130 -2.66 14.16 2.52
N GLU A 131 -1.90 14.63 1.52
CA GLU A 131 -2.27 14.57 0.10
C GLU A 131 -1.87 13.24 -0.59
N ASN A 132 -1.51 12.20 0.17
CA ASN A 132 -1.07 10.93 -0.44
C ASN A 132 -2.19 10.24 -1.21
N LEU A 133 -1.87 9.87 -2.46
CA LEU A 133 -2.79 9.19 -3.37
C LEU A 133 -2.80 7.67 -3.22
N SER A 134 -1.89 7.10 -2.44
CA SER A 134 -1.78 5.66 -2.24
C SER A 134 -1.38 5.31 -0.81
N ILE A 135 -2.11 4.39 -0.18
CA ILE A 135 -1.88 3.94 1.20
C ILE A 135 -1.85 2.42 1.25
N THR A 136 -0.89 1.86 1.99
CA THR A 136 -0.85 0.41 2.28
C THR A 136 -1.36 0.13 3.69
N LEU A 137 -2.41 -0.67 3.81
CA LEU A 137 -2.92 -1.20 5.07
C LEU A 137 -2.32 -2.58 5.31
N ILE A 138 -1.78 -2.82 6.50
CA ILE A 138 -1.20 -4.11 6.90
C ILE A 138 -1.93 -4.60 8.16
N ALA A 139 -2.58 -5.76 8.06
CA ALA A 139 -3.36 -6.31 9.15
C ALA A 139 -3.27 -7.84 9.24
N THR A 140 -3.31 -8.34 10.47
CA THR A 140 -3.58 -9.76 10.76
C THR A 140 -5.07 -9.94 11.00
N LEU A 141 -5.72 -10.83 10.24
CA LEU A 141 -7.17 -11.03 10.27
C LEU A 141 -7.60 -12.09 11.30
N GLY A 142 -8.91 -12.17 11.56
CA GLY A 142 -9.54 -13.13 12.46
C GLY A 142 -9.74 -12.63 13.90
N GLY A 143 -9.11 -11.51 14.26
CA GLY A 143 -9.35 -10.75 15.49
C GLY A 143 -10.27 -9.54 15.28
N GLY A 144 -10.78 -8.96 16.36
CA GLY A 144 -11.78 -7.88 16.29
C GLY A 144 -11.26 -6.57 15.68
N VAL A 145 -10.11 -6.08 16.15
CA VAL A 145 -9.50 -4.85 15.62
C VAL A 145 -8.94 -5.07 14.22
N GLY A 146 -8.09 -6.09 14.04
CA GLY A 146 -7.43 -6.36 12.76
C GLY A 146 -8.43 -6.57 11.61
N SER A 147 -9.53 -7.28 11.84
CA SER A 147 -10.59 -7.41 10.84
C SER A 147 -11.46 -6.15 10.74
N GLY A 148 -12.08 -5.75 11.85
CA GLY A 148 -13.13 -4.72 11.87
C GLY A 148 -12.63 -3.32 11.52
N SER A 149 -11.51 -2.91 12.11
CA SER A 149 -10.94 -1.58 11.87
C SER A 149 -10.39 -1.46 10.45
N THR A 150 -9.84 -2.54 9.89
CA THR A 150 -9.36 -2.55 8.49
C THR A 150 -10.51 -2.35 7.50
N LYS A 151 -11.68 -2.98 7.73
CA LYS A 151 -12.88 -2.73 6.91
C LYS A 151 -13.25 -1.25 6.89
N ALA A 152 -13.43 -0.65 8.07
CA ALA A 152 -13.85 0.74 8.20
C ALA A 152 -12.84 1.73 7.59
N ILE A 153 -11.55 1.52 7.83
CA ILE A 153 -10.49 2.38 7.27
C ILE A 153 -10.40 2.24 5.75
N ALA A 154 -10.45 1.02 5.22
CA ALA A 154 -10.39 0.81 3.78
C ALA A 154 -11.61 1.40 3.06
N GLU A 155 -12.80 1.25 3.63
CA GLU A 155 -14.04 1.86 3.11
C GLU A 155 -13.93 3.38 3.08
N TYR A 156 -13.46 3.99 4.18
CA TYR A 156 -13.23 5.43 4.27
C TYR A 156 -12.26 5.94 3.19
N LEU A 157 -11.09 5.31 3.06
CA LEU A 157 -10.08 5.70 2.07
C LEU A 157 -10.58 5.48 0.63
N SER A 158 -11.30 4.39 0.39
CA SER A 158 -11.92 4.09 -0.91
C SER A 158 -12.91 5.18 -1.32
N ASN A 159 -13.77 5.63 -0.40
CA ASN A 159 -14.72 6.71 -0.63
C ASN A 159 -14.04 8.06 -0.92
N LYS A 160 -12.81 8.25 -0.43
CA LYS A 160 -11.95 9.42 -0.74
C LYS A 160 -11.15 9.26 -2.04
N ASN A 161 -11.41 8.21 -2.82
CA ASN A 161 -10.69 7.89 -4.07
C ASN A 161 -9.17 7.68 -3.88
N ILE A 162 -8.73 7.30 -2.69
CA ILE A 162 -7.34 6.94 -2.42
C ILE A 162 -7.12 5.49 -2.90
N ILE A 163 -5.97 5.24 -3.53
CA ILE A 163 -5.59 3.88 -3.92
C ILE A 163 -5.16 3.13 -2.65
N VAL A 164 -5.85 2.05 -2.32
CA VAL A 164 -5.58 1.28 -1.11
C VAL A 164 -5.03 -0.09 -1.47
N LYS A 165 -3.91 -0.44 -0.85
CA LYS A 165 -3.34 -1.77 -0.92
C LYS A 165 -3.44 -2.44 0.45
N CYS A 166 -4.18 -3.53 0.54
CA CYS A 166 -4.35 -4.30 1.76
C CYS A 166 -3.44 -5.53 1.73
N ILE A 167 -2.43 -5.58 2.59
CA ILE A 167 -1.64 -6.80 2.84
C ILE A 167 -2.21 -7.46 4.09
N LEU A 168 -2.89 -8.58 3.89
CA LEU A 168 -3.73 -9.23 4.89
C LEU A 168 -3.18 -10.61 5.23
N VAL A 169 -2.79 -10.80 6.49
CA VAL A 169 -2.29 -12.08 6.99
C VAL A 169 -3.44 -12.85 7.62
N LYS A 170 -3.79 -14.01 7.06
CA LYS A 170 -4.84 -14.91 7.55
C LYS A 170 -4.33 -15.70 8.76
N PRO A 171 -5.21 -16.06 9.72
CA PRO A 171 -4.82 -16.84 10.90
C PRO A 171 -4.28 -18.23 10.53
N PHE A 172 -3.57 -18.89 11.45
CA PHE A 172 -3.16 -20.28 11.24
C PHE A 172 -4.38 -21.20 11.18
N SER A 173 -4.29 -22.30 10.43
CA SER A 173 -5.37 -23.31 10.36
C SER A 173 -5.76 -23.88 11.73
N TRP A 174 -4.80 -23.98 12.65
CA TRP A 174 -5.03 -24.52 14.00
C TRP A 174 -5.69 -23.53 14.96
N GLU A 175 -5.78 -22.23 14.63
CA GLU A 175 -6.43 -21.24 15.50
C GLU A 175 -7.98 -21.33 15.47
N GLY A 176 -8.53 -22.21 14.65
CA GLY A 176 -9.94 -22.58 14.61
C GLY A 176 -10.73 -21.91 13.48
N SER A 177 -11.75 -22.64 13.00
CA SER A 177 -12.58 -22.26 11.85
C SER A 177 -13.28 -20.91 12.01
N LYS A 178 -13.70 -20.54 13.22
CA LYS A 178 -14.34 -19.25 13.49
C LYS A 178 -13.45 -18.04 13.16
N LYS A 179 -12.13 -18.12 13.41
CA LYS A 179 -11.19 -17.05 13.04
C LYS A 179 -10.96 -17.00 11.53
N SER A 180 -10.87 -18.16 10.88
CA SER A 180 -10.72 -18.24 9.41
C SER A 180 -11.94 -17.67 8.68
N ASN A 181 -13.16 -18.03 9.12
CA ASN A 181 -14.40 -17.52 8.53
C ASN A 181 -14.47 -15.99 8.61
N ARG A 182 -14.17 -15.43 9.77
CA ARG A 182 -14.05 -13.97 10.00
C ARG A 182 -13.03 -13.30 9.07
N ALA A 183 -11.87 -13.93 8.88
CA ALA A 183 -10.87 -13.43 7.95
C ALA A 183 -11.41 -13.41 6.50
N ASN A 184 -12.08 -14.47 6.07
CA ASN A 184 -12.70 -14.54 4.74
C ASN A 184 -13.82 -13.51 4.57
N GLU A 185 -14.73 -13.38 5.55
CA GLU A 185 -15.76 -12.33 5.58
C GLU A 185 -15.16 -10.92 5.45
N THR A 186 -13.97 -10.71 6.02
CA THR A 186 -13.25 -9.46 5.89
C THR A 186 -12.70 -9.22 4.50
N ILE A 187 -12.08 -10.23 3.91
CA ILE A 187 -11.57 -10.15 2.55
C ILE A 187 -12.71 -9.93 1.55
N ASP A 188 -13.82 -10.63 1.71
CA ASP A 188 -14.97 -10.52 0.82
C ASP A 188 -15.60 -9.13 0.85
N PHE A 189 -15.69 -8.51 2.04
CA PHE A 189 -16.08 -7.11 2.18
C PHE A 189 -15.11 -6.18 1.43
N LEU A 190 -13.80 -6.34 1.63
CA LEU A 190 -12.79 -5.48 1.02
C LEU A 190 -12.77 -5.60 -0.51
N LYS A 191 -13.07 -6.79 -1.07
CA LYS A 191 -13.18 -7.02 -2.52
C LYS A 191 -14.32 -6.22 -3.18
N GLN A 192 -15.32 -5.79 -2.41
CA GLN A 192 -16.44 -4.99 -2.92
C GLN A 192 -16.09 -3.50 -3.03
N LEU A 193 -15.01 -3.05 -2.38
CA LEU A 193 -14.60 -1.65 -2.35
C LEU A 193 -13.85 -1.26 -3.63
N LYS A 194 -14.08 -0.03 -4.09
CA LYS A 194 -13.40 0.52 -5.27
C LYS A 194 -11.97 0.94 -4.91
N ASN A 195 -11.04 0.88 -5.86
CA ASN A 195 -9.64 1.29 -5.66
C ASN A 195 -8.88 0.53 -4.55
N VAL A 196 -9.43 -0.60 -4.07
CA VAL A 196 -8.79 -1.49 -3.10
C VAL A 196 -8.19 -2.69 -3.84
N SER A 197 -6.92 -2.98 -3.58
CA SER A 197 -6.25 -4.20 -4.00
C SER A 197 -5.84 -5.02 -2.78
N ILE A 198 -5.95 -6.33 -2.86
CA ILE A 198 -5.71 -7.23 -1.72
C ILE A 198 -4.58 -8.20 -2.04
N ILE A 199 -3.65 -8.35 -1.11
CA ILE A 199 -2.65 -9.42 -1.07
C ILE A 199 -2.93 -10.24 0.19
N GLU A 200 -3.38 -11.47 -0.01
CA GLU A 200 -3.59 -12.44 1.07
C GLU A 200 -2.28 -13.20 1.34
N ILE A 201 -1.93 -13.34 2.62
CA ILE A 201 -0.80 -14.16 3.07
C ILE A 201 -1.34 -15.13 4.11
N GLU A 202 -1.08 -16.42 3.96
CA GLU A 202 -1.51 -17.41 4.94
C GLU A 202 -0.43 -17.60 6.01
N ASN A 203 -0.80 -17.48 7.30
CA ASN A 203 0.15 -17.77 8.38
C ASN A 203 0.69 -19.20 8.31
N ASP A 204 -0.05 -20.15 7.72
CA ASP A 204 0.43 -21.52 7.52
C ASP A 204 1.66 -21.59 6.59
N GLU A 205 1.92 -20.57 5.75
CA GLU A 205 3.20 -20.47 5.05
C GLU A 205 4.38 -20.41 6.01
N LEU A 206 4.18 -19.92 7.24
CA LEU A 206 5.22 -19.93 8.29
C LEU A 206 5.58 -21.36 8.73
N LYS A 207 4.67 -22.34 8.60
CA LYS A 207 4.95 -23.75 8.94
C LYS A 207 5.97 -24.40 8.01
N SER A 208 6.11 -23.89 6.78
CA SER A 208 7.19 -24.34 5.90
C SER A 208 8.59 -24.07 6.48
N PHE A 209 8.66 -23.25 7.53
CA PHE A 209 9.86 -22.93 8.28
C PHE A 209 9.87 -23.55 9.69
N GLU A 210 9.23 -24.70 9.92
CA GLU A 210 9.18 -25.39 11.23
C GLU A 210 10.54 -25.64 11.92
N HIS A 211 11.64 -25.62 11.16
CA HIS A 211 13.01 -25.74 11.67
C HIS A 211 13.57 -24.43 12.25
N LEU A 212 12.89 -23.30 12.06
CA LEU A 212 13.30 -21.98 12.54
C LEU A 212 12.59 -21.63 13.85
N SER A 213 13.21 -20.74 14.64
CA SER A 213 12.51 -20.15 15.76
C SER A 213 11.31 -19.32 15.29
N MET A 214 10.31 -19.17 16.17
CA MET A 214 9.13 -18.34 15.88
C MET A 214 9.52 -16.90 15.50
N LYS A 215 10.58 -16.35 16.13
CA LYS A 215 11.10 -15.01 15.82
C LYS A 215 11.67 -14.93 14.40
N GLU A 216 12.46 -15.91 13.98
CA GLU A 216 13.03 -15.97 12.63
C GLU A 216 11.93 -16.11 11.57
N SER A 217 10.93 -16.95 11.84
CA SER A 217 9.75 -17.12 10.98
C SER A 217 9.01 -15.80 10.77
N PHE A 218 8.76 -15.04 11.84
CA PHE A 218 8.15 -13.72 11.72
C PHE A 218 9.03 -12.71 10.97
N ASN A 219 10.35 -12.75 11.13
CA ASN A 219 11.25 -11.89 10.36
C ASN A 219 11.20 -12.21 8.85
N LEU A 220 11.13 -13.49 8.47
CA LEU A 220 10.96 -13.90 7.07
C LEU A 220 9.64 -13.40 6.50
N LEU A 221 8.54 -13.52 7.26
CA LEU A 221 7.25 -12.95 6.87
C LEU A 221 7.34 -11.43 6.69
N ASN A 222 7.96 -10.72 7.62
CA ASN A 222 8.12 -9.26 7.52
C ASN A 222 8.94 -8.87 6.28
N ASN A 223 10.00 -9.61 5.96
CA ASN A 223 10.79 -9.41 4.74
C ASN A 223 9.97 -9.68 3.48
N LYS A 224 9.16 -10.75 3.46
CA LYS A 224 8.24 -11.04 2.36
C LYS A 224 7.23 -9.92 2.16
N ILE A 225 6.63 -9.43 3.25
CA ILE A 225 5.72 -8.27 3.22
C ILE A 225 6.42 -7.03 2.67
N ASN A 226 7.68 -6.78 3.06
CA ASN A 226 8.43 -5.64 2.54
C ASN A 226 8.57 -5.66 1.01
N LEU A 227 8.85 -6.82 0.42
CA LEU A 227 8.95 -6.98 -1.03
C LEU A 227 7.61 -6.77 -1.76
N MET A 228 6.50 -6.84 -1.02
CA MET A 228 5.16 -6.64 -1.54
C MET A 228 4.69 -5.20 -1.44
N ILE A 229 5.38 -4.26 -0.80
CA ILE A 229 4.95 -2.86 -0.64
C ILE A 229 5.40 -2.01 -1.83
#